data_AF-A0A1W2BD87-F1
#
_entry.id   AF-A0A1W2BD87-F1
#
_cell.length_a   1.000
_cell.length_b   1.000
_cell.length_c   1.000
_cell.angle_alpha   90.00
_cell.angle_beta   90.00
_cell.angle_gamma   90.00
#
_symmetry.space_group_name_H-M   'P 1'
#
loop_
_entity.id
_entity.type
_entity.pdbx_description
1 polymer ?
#
loop_
_entity_poly.entity_id
_entity_poly.type
_entity_poly.pdbx_seq_one_letter_code
_entity_poly.pdbx_strand_id
1 'polypeptide(L)'
;MNEQELRDGLREIMAVSSQPPPMNPNTALDAAKRAHKRRRASWAGVAAGAAVVALAAGTAFALAPAGESLPIGPAAAPTTTSNPDSTKTSWPNGQVDRTARSGPRANTADGVLTALKAALPDTVKVDEEAAYPGSGDKVTGSQASFDKYTGPDKKEVWQYLATAAVTRKSAPNDGTGRVMALVYTPGNSYPADVCELAPRFWGAGGACQTMVVQGKTVGVVAQPEDTGIDGIVGYRYDDGTVVFVAQSKQSNNEGPGKGSSMATAPLTVDQLAALVLTPSFKVQ
;
A
#
# COMPACT_ATOMS: atom_id res chain seq x y z
N MET A 1 -48.10 25.86 25.89
CA MET A 1 -47.45 25.84 24.58
C MET A 1 -48.48 25.33 23.58
N ASN A 2 -48.91 26.18 22.65
CA ASN A 2 -49.93 25.81 21.65
C ASN A 2 -49.26 25.33 20.34
N GLU A 3 -50.03 24.73 19.44
CA GLU A 3 -49.50 24.17 18.18
C GLU A 3 -48.87 25.25 17.27
N GLN A 4 -49.32 26.50 17.38
CA GLN A 4 -48.76 27.62 16.61
C GLN A 4 -47.35 27.97 17.09
N GLU A 5 -47.10 27.99 18.40
CA GLU A 5 -45.76 28.24 18.96
C GLU A 5 -44.74 27.15 18.58
N LEU A 6 -45.18 25.89 18.48
CA LEU A 6 -44.31 24.80 18.02
C LEU A 6 -43.97 24.92 16.54
N ARG A 7 -44.94 25.31 15.70
CA ARG A 7 -44.74 25.49 14.26
C ARG A 7 -43.86 26.70 13.95
N ASP A 8 -44.00 27.77 14.69
CA ASP A 8 -43.15 28.96 14.52
C ASP A 8 -41.72 28.69 14.99
N GLY A 9 -41.53 27.99 16.12
CA GLY A 9 -40.20 27.57 16.57
C GLY A 9 -39.48 26.63 15.58
N LEU A 10 -40.20 25.71 14.94
CA LEU A 10 -39.63 24.83 13.90
C LEU A 10 -39.29 25.57 12.60
N ARG A 11 -40.07 26.59 12.23
CA ARG A 11 -39.75 27.44 11.06
C ARG A 11 -38.53 28.32 11.31
N GLU A 12 -38.39 28.84 12.53
CA GLU A 12 -37.25 29.67 12.91
C GLU A 12 -35.94 28.86 12.94
N ILE A 13 -35.97 27.61 13.41
CA ILE A 13 -34.80 26.71 13.38
C ILE A 13 -34.41 26.32 11.94
N MET A 14 -35.38 26.17 11.01
CA MET A 14 -35.08 25.90 9.60
C MET A 14 -34.56 27.11 8.83
N ALA A 15 -34.81 28.34 9.30
CA ALA A 15 -34.32 29.56 8.67
C ALA A 15 -32.86 29.90 9.04
N VAL A 16 -32.31 29.29 10.09
CA VAL A 16 -30.89 29.44 10.53
C VAL A 16 -30.00 28.34 9.93
N SER A 17 -30.32 27.88 8.72
CA SER A 17 -29.38 27.11 7.91
C SER A 17 -28.51 28.10 7.13
N SER A 18 -27.37 28.49 7.70
CA SER A 18 -26.30 29.13 6.93
C SER A 18 -26.02 28.26 5.70
N GLN A 19 -26.24 28.79 4.50
CA GLN A 19 -25.93 28.06 3.26
C GLN A 19 -24.51 27.50 3.38
N PRO A 20 -24.31 26.18 3.15
CA PRO A 20 -22.98 25.61 3.21
C PRO A 20 -22.08 26.43 2.26
N PRO A 21 -20.86 26.79 2.69
CA PRO A 21 -19.97 27.60 1.87
C PRO A 21 -19.88 27.00 0.47
N PRO A 22 -19.99 27.79 -0.61
CA PRO A 22 -19.92 27.25 -1.96
C PRO A 22 -18.57 26.57 -2.13
N MET A 23 -18.59 25.24 -2.17
CA MET A 23 -17.40 24.43 -2.33
C MET A 23 -16.88 24.66 -3.75
N ASN A 24 -15.77 25.38 -3.88
CA ASN A 24 -15.18 25.64 -5.18
C ASN A 24 -14.57 24.32 -5.69
N PRO A 25 -15.12 23.70 -6.76
CA PRO A 25 -14.70 22.38 -7.22
C PRO A 25 -13.23 22.36 -7.64
N ASN A 26 -12.68 23.51 -8.07
CA ASN A 26 -11.28 23.63 -8.42
C ASN A 26 -10.37 23.54 -7.19
N THR A 27 -10.80 24.07 -6.04
CA THR A 27 -10.02 23.97 -4.78
C THR A 27 -10.01 22.55 -4.22
N ALA A 28 -11.12 21.82 -4.34
CA ALA A 28 -11.20 20.41 -3.98
C ALA A 28 -10.34 19.55 -4.92
N LEU A 29 -10.41 19.80 -6.23
CA LEU A 29 -9.57 19.13 -7.22
C LEU A 29 -8.08 19.45 -7.05
N ASP A 30 -7.72 20.68 -6.70
CA ASP A 30 -6.33 21.07 -6.47
C ASP A 30 -5.78 20.49 -5.16
N ALA A 31 -6.60 20.37 -4.13
CA ALA A 31 -6.27 19.65 -2.90
C ALA A 31 -6.06 18.16 -3.18
N ALA A 32 -6.95 17.54 -3.96
CA ALA A 32 -6.84 16.15 -4.39
C ALA A 32 -5.60 15.91 -5.26
N LYS A 33 -5.33 16.79 -6.25
CA LYS A 33 -4.12 16.73 -7.09
C LYS A 33 -2.85 16.90 -6.26
N ARG A 34 -2.83 17.81 -5.28
CA ARG A 34 -1.69 17.98 -4.36
C ARG A 34 -1.46 16.75 -3.49
N ALA A 35 -2.52 16.16 -2.93
CA ALA A 35 -2.44 14.91 -2.17
C ALA A 35 -1.93 13.75 -3.05
N HIS A 36 -2.42 13.65 -4.28
CA HIS A 36 -1.99 12.62 -5.23
C HIS A 36 -0.53 12.81 -5.69
N LYS A 37 -0.10 14.06 -5.92
CA LYS A 37 1.29 14.40 -6.28
C LYS A 37 2.26 14.10 -5.13
N ARG A 38 1.86 14.34 -3.88
CA ARG A 38 2.65 13.96 -2.69
C ARG A 38 2.85 12.44 -2.61
N ARG A 39 1.80 11.64 -2.86
CA ARG A 39 1.90 10.17 -2.88
C ARG A 39 2.77 9.62 -4.02
N ARG A 40 2.80 10.30 -5.18
CA ARG A 40 3.68 9.90 -6.30
C ARG A 40 5.14 10.28 -6.07
N ALA A 41 5.42 11.37 -5.36
CA ALA A 41 6.79 11.78 -5.05
C ALA A 41 7.54 10.76 -4.18
N SER A 42 6.82 10.05 -3.29
CA SER A 42 7.38 8.93 -2.50
C SER A 42 7.67 7.65 -3.30
N TRP A 43 7.21 7.53 -4.55
CA TRP A 43 7.36 6.33 -5.38
C TRP A 43 8.31 6.50 -6.57
N ALA A 44 8.78 7.72 -6.84
CA ALA A 44 9.62 8.04 -8.00
C ALA A 44 11.11 8.21 -7.65
N GLY A 45 11.62 7.43 -6.68
CA GLY A 45 12.96 7.60 -6.10
C GLY A 45 14.04 6.58 -6.51
N VAL A 46 13.82 5.72 -7.52
CA VAL A 46 14.86 4.79 -8.01
C VAL A 46 14.79 4.64 -9.53
N ALA A 47 15.24 5.65 -10.27
CA ALA A 47 15.64 5.50 -11.68
C ALA A 47 16.40 6.74 -12.16
N ALA A 48 17.60 7.01 -11.64
CA ALA A 48 18.58 7.86 -12.33
C ALA A 48 20.00 7.69 -11.77
N GLY A 49 20.94 7.29 -12.65
CA GLY A 49 22.40 7.40 -12.48
C GLY A 49 23.11 6.04 -12.48
N ALA A 50 24.10 5.74 -13.31
CA ALA A 50 24.71 6.42 -14.44
C ALA A 50 25.43 5.36 -15.30
N ALA A 51 25.45 5.55 -16.62
CA ALA A 51 26.33 4.82 -17.53
C ALA A 51 27.61 5.63 -17.77
N VAL A 52 28.66 4.90 -18.19
CA VAL A 52 29.99 5.30 -18.70
C VAL A 52 31.15 5.29 -17.69
N VAL A 53 31.96 4.21 -17.75
CA VAL A 53 33.43 4.32 -17.79
C VAL A 53 33.95 3.36 -18.88
N ALA A 54 34.87 3.91 -19.67
CA ALA A 54 35.40 3.42 -20.94
C ALA A 54 36.48 2.33 -20.80
N LEU A 55 36.67 1.61 -21.92
CA LEU A 55 37.74 0.65 -22.24
C LEU A 55 39.16 1.23 -22.16
N ALA A 56 40.10 0.42 -21.64
CA ALA A 56 41.52 0.30 -22.03
C ALA A 56 42.11 -0.93 -21.27
N ALA A 57 42.97 -1.84 -21.75
CA ALA A 57 43.69 -2.05 -23.01
C ALA A 57 44.27 -3.50 -23.04
N GLY A 58 44.53 -4.05 -24.25
CA GLY A 58 45.52 -5.10 -24.56
C GLY A 58 45.13 -6.57 -24.34
N THR A 59 45.43 -7.57 -25.18
CA THR A 59 46.28 -7.69 -26.38
C THR A 59 46.03 -9.02 -27.14
N ALA A 60 46.09 -8.94 -28.48
CA ALA A 60 46.75 -9.85 -29.44
C ALA A 60 46.13 -11.21 -29.92
N PHE A 61 46.50 -11.49 -31.20
CA PHE A 61 46.26 -12.61 -32.13
C PHE A 61 44.99 -12.52 -33.02
N ALA A 62 45.01 -12.65 -34.36
CA ALA A 62 46.04 -12.71 -35.41
C ALA A 62 45.33 -12.70 -36.81
N LEU A 63 45.97 -12.12 -37.85
CA LEU A 63 45.93 -12.45 -39.32
C LEU A 63 44.56 -12.43 -40.05
N ALA A 64 44.31 -11.90 -41.26
CA ALA A 64 45.05 -11.31 -42.39
C ALA A 64 44.01 -10.66 -43.36
N PRO A 65 44.40 -9.90 -44.42
CA PRO A 65 43.49 -9.10 -45.25
C PRO A 65 43.17 -9.70 -46.63
N ALA A 66 41.92 -9.56 -47.09
CA ALA A 66 41.44 -9.53 -48.48
C ALA A 66 39.93 -9.19 -48.38
N GLY A 67 39.37 -8.14 -48.96
CA GLY A 67 39.54 -7.68 -50.33
C GLY A 67 38.38 -8.22 -51.16
N GLU A 68 37.16 -7.69 -51.01
CA GLU A 68 36.12 -7.77 -52.05
C GLU A 68 34.95 -6.82 -51.76
N SER A 69 34.52 -6.16 -52.83
CA SER A 69 33.56 -5.06 -52.93
C SER A 69 32.09 -5.50 -52.96
N LEU A 70 31.20 -4.49 -52.81
CA LEU A 70 29.79 -4.36 -53.26
C LEU A 70 28.74 -4.29 -52.10
N PRO A 71 27.56 -3.66 -52.31
CA PRO A 71 27.32 -2.28 -52.74
C PRO A 71 26.43 -1.51 -51.73
N ILE A 72 26.58 -0.17 -51.69
CA ILE A 72 25.70 0.73 -50.94
C ILE A 72 24.34 0.80 -51.66
N GLY A 73 23.34 0.13 -51.11
CA GLY A 73 21.92 0.38 -51.40
C GLY A 73 21.29 1.22 -50.28
N PRO A 74 20.43 2.20 -50.57
CA PRO A 74 19.75 2.97 -49.54
C PRO A 74 18.68 2.09 -48.88
N ALA A 75 19.03 1.47 -47.75
CA ALA A 75 18.04 0.83 -46.90
C ALA A 75 17.24 1.94 -46.20
N ALA A 76 15.97 2.04 -46.57
CA ALA A 76 14.98 2.91 -45.95
C ALA A 76 15.04 2.74 -44.42
N ALA A 77 15.27 3.84 -43.72
CA ALA A 77 15.13 3.90 -42.28
C ALA A 77 13.69 3.48 -41.92
N PRO A 78 13.47 2.51 -41.02
CA PRO A 78 12.14 2.28 -40.49
C PRO A 78 11.76 3.54 -39.71
N THR A 79 10.87 4.34 -40.29
CA THR A 79 10.13 5.37 -39.56
C THR A 79 9.28 4.65 -38.53
N THR A 80 9.83 4.47 -37.33
CA THR A 80 9.06 4.18 -36.13
C THR A 80 8.20 5.41 -35.86
N THR A 81 6.96 5.38 -36.34
CA THR A 81 5.90 6.25 -35.86
C THR A 81 5.75 5.99 -34.38
N SER A 82 6.41 6.83 -33.56
CA SER A 82 6.21 6.86 -32.11
C SER A 82 4.76 7.25 -31.86
N ASN A 83 3.91 6.26 -31.66
CA ASN A 83 2.51 6.46 -31.31
C ASN A 83 2.47 7.17 -29.94
N PRO A 84 1.95 8.41 -29.85
CA PRO A 84 1.98 9.20 -28.62
C PRO A 84 1.13 8.63 -27.49
N ASP A 85 0.42 7.51 -27.72
CA ASP A 85 -0.41 6.81 -26.73
C ASP A 85 0.33 5.69 -25.96
N SER A 86 1.59 5.40 -26.26
CA SER A 86 2.33 4.26 -25.67
C SER A 86 2.70 4.42 -24.18
N THR A 87 2.36 5.53 -23.53
CA THR A 87 2.61 5.76 -22.11
C THR A 87 1.50 5.26 -21.17
N LYS A 88 0.41 4.69 -21.70
CA LYS A 88 -0.66 4.12 -20.86
C LYS A 88 -0.25 2.74 -20.35
N THR A 89 -0.13 2.60 -19.03
CA THR A 89 0.09 1.30 -18.38
C THR A 89 -1.02 0.34 -18.79
N SER A 90 -0.67 -0.77 -19.43
CA SER A 90 -1.60 -1.87 -19.68
C SER A 90 -1.87 -2.58 -18.35
N TRP A 91 -3.11 -2.46 -17.85
CA TRP A 91 -3.55 -3.16 -16.65
C TRP A 91 -4.01 -4.58 -17.00
N PRO A 92 -3.83 -5.56 -16.10
CA PRO A 92 -4.33 -6.92 -16.31
C PRO A 92 -5.84 -6.97 -16.52
N ASN A 93 -6.32 -7.99 -17.26
CA ASN A 93 -7.73 -8.36 -17.36
C ASN A 93 -8.69 -7.23 -17.77
N GLY A 94 -8.21 -6.26 -18.56
CA GLY A 94 -9.05 -5.14 -19.04
C GLY A 94 -9.44 -4.13 -17.97
N GLN A 95 -8.75 -4.12 -16.82
CA GLN A 95 -8.99 -3.11 -15.78
C GLN A 95 -8.69 -1.69 -16.30
N VAL A 96 -9.48 -0.72 -15.81
CA VAL A 96 -9.30 0.71 -16.14
C VAL A 96 -8.33 1.40 -15.18
N ASP A 97 -8.07 0.81 -14.01
CA ASP A 97 -7.10 1.26 -13.03
C ASP A 97 -6.38 0.07 -12.38
N ARG A 98 -5.45 0.33 -11.46
CA ARG A 98 -4.63 -0.73 -10.83
C ARG A 98 -5.40 -1.63 -9.86
N THR A 99 -6.60 -1.26 -9.46
CA THR A 99 -7.36 -1.84 -8.34
C THR A 99 -8.37 -2.85 -8.86
N ALA A 100 -8.27 -4.09 -8.39
CA ALA A 100 -9.28 -5.09 -8.66
C ALA A 100 -10.38 -5.02 -7.59
N ARG A 101 -11.55 -4.49 -7.96
CA ARG A 101 -12.72 -4.39 -7.07
C ARG A 101 -13.67 -5.58 -7.17
N SER A 102 -13.44 -6.48 -8.12
CA SER A 102 -14.22 -7.69 -8.34
C SER A 102 -13.36 -8.80 -8.95
N GLY A 103 -13.89 -10.02 -8.99
CA GLY A 103 -13.23 -11.18 -9.57
C GLY A 103 -12.18 -11.81 -8.65
N PRO A 104 -11.34 -12.73 -9.17
CA PRO A 104 -10.46 -13.56 -8.36
C PRO A 104 -9.53 -12.77 -7.43
N ARG A 105 -8.99 -11.64 -7.89
CA ARG A 105 -8.06 -10.81 -7.09
C ARG A 105 -8.77 -10.11 -5.92
N ALA A 106 -10.00 -9.64 -6.11
CA ALA A 106 -10.80 -9.10 -5.02
C ALA A 106 -11.13 -10.20 -3.99
N ASN A 107 -11.52 -11.38 -4.47
CA ASN A 107 -11.77 -12.54 -3.59
C ASN A 107 -10.53 -12.93 -2.78
N THR A 108 -9.33 -12.85 -3.38
CA THR A 108 -8.07 -13.08 -2.65
C THR A 108 -7.86 -12.03 -1.55
N ALA A 109 -8.14 -10.75 -1.82
CA ALA A 109 -8.04 -9.71 -0.78
C ALA A 109 -9.00 -9.97 0.39
N ASP A 110 -10.23 -10.40 0.11
CA ASP A 110 -11.22 -10.78 1.14
C ASP A 110 -10.77 -12.02 1.94
N GLY A 111 -10.09 -12.96 1.28
CA GLY A 111 -9.43 -14.08 1.93
C GLY A 111 -8.34 -13.63 2.92
N VAL A 112 -7.50 -12.67 2.53
CA VAL A 112 -6.48 -12.09 3.42
C VAL A 112 -7.13 -11.36 4.60
N LEU A 113 -8.24 -10.63 4.39
CA LEU A 113 -8.99 -9.99 5.49
C LEU A 113 -9.58 -11.02 6.45
N THR A 114 -10.18 -12.08 5.92
CA THR A 114 -10.72 -13.18 6.72
C THR A 114 -9.61 -13.84 7.55
N ALA A 115 -8.46 -14.10 6.94
CA ALA A 115 -7.28 -14.64 7.61
C ALA A 115 -6.77 -13.69 8.71
N LEU A 116 -6.71 -12.39 8.45
CA LEU A 116 -6.31 -11.40 9.44
C LEU A 116 -7.24 -11.42 10.64
N LYS A 117 -8.57 -11.34 10.42
CA LYS A 117 -9.56 -11.36 11.49
C LYS A 117 -9.47 -12.62 12.35
N ALA A 118 -9.23 -13.78 11.73
CA ALA A 118 -9.10 -15.06 12.43
C ALA A 118 -7.79 -15.19 13.22
N ALA A 119 -6.72 -14.53 12.79
CA ALA A 119 -5.40 -14.60 13.42
C ALA A 119 -5.19 -13.53 14.51
N LEU A 120 -6.11 -12.57 14.67
CA LEU A 120 -6.04 -11.58 15.74
C LEU A 120 -6.13 -12.27 17.11
N PRO A 121 -5.31 -11.84 18.09
CA PRO A 121 -5.36 -12.42 19.42
C PRO A 121 -6.67 -12.06 20.12
N ASP A 122 -7.07 -12.92 21.07
CA ASP A 122 -8.31 -12.74 21.83
C ASP A 122 -8.35 -11.50 22.73
N THR A 123 -7.24 -10.77 22.85
CA THR A 123 -7.16 -9.49 23.59
C THR A 123 -7.87 -8.34 22.86
N VAL A 124 -8.14 -8.47 21.57
CA VAL A 124 -8.83 -7.47 20.75
C VAL A 124 -10.11 -8.03 20.13
N LYS A 125 -11.05 -7.13 19.81
CA LYS A 125 -12.27 -7.44 19.07
C LYS A 125 -12.30 -6.61 17.79
N VAL A 126 -12.66 -7.24 16.68
CA VAL A 126 -12.88 -6.53 15.41
C VAL A 126 -14.11 -5.63 15.52
N ASP A 127 -13.95 -4.38 15.11
CA ASP A 127 -15.04 -3.42 14.96
C ASP A 127 -15.42 -3.32 13.48
N GLU A 128 -16.49 -4.02 13.10
CA GLU A 128 -17.01 -4.00 11.73
C GLU A 128 -17.74 -2.69 11.41
N GLU A 129 -18.13 -1.93 12.44
CA GLU A 129 -18.95 -0.75 12.28
C GLU A 129 -18.12 0.54 12.18
N ALA A 130 -16.86 0.50 12.66
CA ALA A 130 -15.90 1.59 12.52
C ALA A 130 -15.84 2.13 11.08
N ALA A 131 -16.04 3.45 10.96
CA ALA A 131 -16.07 4.15 9.69
C ALA A 131 -15.11 5.34 9.68
N TYR A 132 -14.57 5.66 8.49
CA TYR A 132 -13.78 6.85 8.30
C TYR A 132 -14.64 8.11 8.48
N PRO A 133 -14.16 9.10 9.26
CA PRO A 133 -14.82 10.40 9.35
C PRO A 133 -15.02 11.02 7.96
N GLY A 134 -16.18 11.62 7.73
CA GLY A 134 -16.48 12.35 6.50
C GLY A 134 -16.92 11.49 5.30
N SER A 135 -16.36 10.30 5.08
CA SER A 135 -16.80 9.43 3.98
C SER A 135 -17.85 8.40 4.38
N GLY A 136 -17.81 7.93 5.63
CA GLY A 136 -18.68 6.84 6.10
C GLY A 136 -18.25 5.45 5.61
N ASP A 137 -17.17 5.36 4.83
CA ASP A 137 -16.61 4.07 4.41
C ASP A 137 -16.11 3.29 5.62
N LYS A 138 -16.29 1.98 5.61
CA LYS A 138 -15.80 1.12 6.69
C LYS A 138 -14.27 1.13 6.74
N VAL A 139 -13.72 1.19 7.95
CA VAL A 139 -12.28 1.05 8.20
C VAL A 139 -11.85 -0.39 7.97
N THR A 140 -12.65 -1.33 8.45
CA THR A 140 -12.44 -2.76 8.22
C THR A 140 -12.76 -3.09 6.76
N GLY A 141 -11.78 -3.59 6.02
CA GLY A 141 -11.91 -3.83 4.59
C GLY A 141 -10.66 -4.40 3.94
N SER A 142 -10.80 -4.75 2.66
CA SER A 142 -9.73 -5.35 1.86
C SER A 142 -9.58 -4.61 0.53
N GLN A 143 -8.40 -4.70 -0.08
CA GLN A 143 -8.14 -4.18 -1.42
C GLN A 143 -7.06 -5.00 -2.12
N ALA A 144 -7.30 -5.35 -3.39
CA ALA A 144 -6.26 -5.84 -4.29
C ALA A 144 -5.78 -4.72 -5.21
N SER A 145 -4.48 -4.62 -5.43
CA SER A 145 -3.91 -3.77 -6.48
C SER A 145 -2.82 -4.50 -7.26
N PHE A 146 -2.83 -4.33 -8.57
CA PHE A 146 -1.72 -4.67 -9.42
C PHE A 146 -0.53 -3.76 -9.10
N ASP A 147 0.64 -4.38 -8.97
CA ASP A 147 1.91 -3.68 -8.76
C ASP A 147 2.64 -3.52 -10.09
N LYS A 148 3.03 -4.65 -10.70
CA LYS A 148 3.84 -4.67 -11.93
C LYS A 148 3.83 -6.03 -12.61
N TYR A 149 4.37 -6.06 -13.82
CA TYR A 149 4.82 -7.30 -14.45
C TYR A 149 6.28 -7.58 -14.09
N THR A 150 6.66 -8.85 -14.01
CA THR A 150 8.02 -9.28 -13.69
C THR A 150 8.47 -10.44 -14.57
N GLY A 151 9.77 -10.47 -14.89
CA GLY A 151 10.39 -11.48 -15.74
C GLY A 151 9.98 -11.41 -17.22
N PRO A 152 10.59 -12.27 -18.07
CA PRO A 152 10.32 -12.32 -19.50
C PRO A 152 8.87 -12.75 -19.81
N ASP A 153 8.28 -13.60 -18.97
CA ASP A 153 6.92 -14.11 -19.13
C ASP A 153 5.82 -13.12 -18.69
N LYS A 154 6.20 -11.90 -18.29
CA LYS A 154 5.28 -10.88 -17.75
C LYS A 154 4.35 -11.45 -16.66
N LYS A 155 4.93 -12.10 -15.65
CA LYS A 155 4.16 -12.57 -14.50
C LYS A 155 3.63 -11.38 -13.73
N GLU A 156 2.37 -11.46 -13.30
CA GLU A 156 1.75 -10.39 -12.53
C GLU A 156 2.20 -10.41 -11.07
N VAL A 157 2.63 -9.26 -10.57
CA VAL A 157 2.84 -9.02 -9.15
C VAL A 157 1.65 -8.23 -8.62
N TRP A 158 1.04 -8.75 -7.56
CA TRP A 158 -0.11 -8.16 -6.90
C TRP A 158 0.21 -7.82 -5.45
N GLN A 159 -0.46 -6.81 -4.94
CA GLN A 159 -0.52 -6.49 -3.53
C GLN A 159 -1.94 -6.60 -2.99
N TYR A 160 -2.08 -7.17 -1.80
CA TYR A 160 -3.36 -7.32 -1.09
C TYR A 160 -3.23 -6.64 0.26
N LEU A 161 -4.04 -5.62 0.49
CA LEU A 161 -4.14 -4.94 1.76
C LEU A 161 -5.42 -5.41 2.46
N ALA A 162 -5.28 -5.88 3.69
CA ALA A 162 -6.38 -6.09 4.60
C ALA A 162 -6.21 -5.17 5.80
N THR A 163 -7.29 -4.53 6.22
CA THR A 163 -7.34 -3.69 7.43
C THR A 163 -8.47 -4.18 8.32
N ALA A 164 -8.18 -4.40 9.59
CA ALA A 164 -9.16 -4.68 10.62
C ALA A 164 -9.14 -3.54 11.64
N ALA A 165 -10.24 -2.82 11.77
CA ALA A 165 -10.44 -1.93 12.91
C ALA A 165 -10.67 -2.78 14.16
N VAL A 166 -10.06 -2.37 15.28
CA VAL A 166 -10.08 -3.17 16.51
C VAL A 166 -10.27 -2.30 17.74
N THR A 167 -10.95 -2.88 18.73
CA THR A 167 -11.10 -2.35 20.08
C THR A 167 -10.50 -3.33 21.08
N ARG A 168 -10.10 -2.83 22.25
CA ARG A 168 -9.58 -3.70 23.32
C ARG A 168 -10.74 -4.34 24.07
N LYS A 169 -10.75 -5.68 24.20
CA LYS A 169 -11.83 -6.37 24.93
C LYS A 169 -11.88 -5.97 26.41
N SER A 170 -10.72 -5.75 27.03
CA SER A 170 -10.63 -5.34 28.44
C SER A 170 -10.93 -3.85 28.69
N ALA A 171 -10.98 -3.04 27.64
CA ALA A 171 -11.21 -1.60 27.72
C ALA A 171 -12.01 -1.13 26.49
N PRO A 172 -13.31 -1.44 26.42
CA PRO A 172 -14.13 -1.17 25.23
C PRO A 172 -14.27 0.32 24.88
N ASN A 173 -13.98 1.21 25.84
CA ASN A 173 -14.02 2.66 25.67
C ASN A 173 -12.62 3.29 25.40
N ASP A 174 -11.56 2.48 25.25
CA ASP A 174 -10.20 2.94 24.90
C ASP A 174 -10.14 3.49 23.46
N GLY A 175 -11.22 3.34 22.70
CA GLY A 175 -11.28 3.78 21.31
C GLY A 175 -10.89 2.68 20.33
N THR A 176 -10.81 3.07 19.05
CA THR A 176 -10.64 2.14 17.93
C THR A 176 -9.30 2.38 17.26
N GLY A 177 -8.45 1.35 17.26
CA GLY A 177 -7.23 1.29 16.48
C GLY A 177 -7.43 0.44 15.22
N ARG A 178 -6.33 0.12 14.54
CA ARG A 178 -6.36 -0.81 13.39
C ARG A 178 -5.11 -1.67 13.31
N VAL A 179 -5.30 -2.86 12.78
CA VAL A 179 -4.23 -3.79 12.38
C VAL A 179 -4.35 -4.01 10.88
N MET A 180 -3.22 -4.02 10.18
CA MET A 180 -3.14 -4.12 8.73
C MET A 180 -2.22 -5.27 8.34
N ALA A 181 -2.61 -6.03 7.32
CA ALA A 181 -1.75 -6.98 6.64
C ALA A 181 -1.60 -6.54 5.18
N LEU A 182 -0.36 -6.33 4.74
CA LEU A 182 -0.03 -6.02 3.35
C LEU A 182 0.82 -7.14 2.78
N VAL A 183 0.26 -7.84 1.80
CA VAL A 183 0.84 -9.03 1.20
C VAL A 183 1.21 -8.75 -0.25
N TYR A 184 2.42 -9.11 -0.66
CA TYR A 184 2.88 -9.08 -2.05
C TYR A 184 3.13 -10.49 -2.57
N THR A 185 2.63 -10.78 -3.77
CA THR A 185 2.88 -12.06 -4.44
C THR A 185 4.37 -12.24 -4.79
N PRO A 186 4.81 -13.47 -5.11
CA PRO A 186 6.16 -13.72 -5.62
C PRO A 186 6.52 -12.86 -6.83
N GLY A 187 7.81 -12.53 -6.96
CA GLY A 187 8.35 -11.69 -8.04
C GLY A 187 8.35 -10.18 -7.74
N ASN A 188 7.94 -9.78 -6.54
CA ASN A 188 8.13 -8.43 -6.00
C ASN A 188 9.63 -8.09 -5.83
N SER A 189 9.94 -6.80 -5.68
CA SER A 189 11.32 -6.27 -5.57
C SER A 189 11.72 -5.88 -4.15
N TYR A 190 11.01 -6.37 -3.13
CA TYR A 190 11.44 -6.14 -1.76
C TYR A 190 12.72 -6.95 -1.46
N PRO A 191 13.56 -6.49 -0.52
CA PRO A 191 14.80 -7.17 -0.16
C PRO A 191 14.51 -8.49 0.56
N ALA A 192 15.52 -9.36 0.62
CA ALA A 192 15.45 -10.61 1.39
C ALA A 192 15.78 -10.37 2.87
N ASP A 193 16.66 -9.42 3.16
CA ASP A 193 16.99 -9.01 4.53
C ASP A 193 15.75 -8.39 5.20
N VAL A 194 15.37 -8.93 6.34
CA VAL A 194 14.14 -8.53 7.03
C VAL A 194 14.20 -7.12 7.62
N CYS A 195 15.40 -6.59 7.88
CA CYS A 195 15.60 -5.25 8.38
C CYS A 195 15.82 -4.19 7.30
N GLU A 196 16.21 -4.58 6.10
CA GLU A 196 16.00 -3.76 4.91
C GLU A 196 14.54 -3.77 4.45
N LEU A 197 13.79 -4.84 4.77
CA LEU A 197 12.40 -5.04 4.40
C LEU A 197 11.45 -4.20 5.26
N ALA A 198 11.41 -4.42 6.58
CA ALA A 198 10.36 -3.90 7.46
C ALA A 198 10.16 -2.37 7.38
N PRO A 199 11.21 -1.53 7.34
CA PRO A 199 11.07 -0.07 7.20
C PRO A 199 10.42 0.38 5.87
N ARG A 200 10.33 -0.50 4.87
CA ARG A 200 9.73 -0.18 3.56
C ARG A 200 8.22 -0.25 3.54
N PHE A 201 7.55 -0.69 4.61
CA PHE A 201 6.09 -0.64 4.70
C PHE A 201 5.62 0.81 4.49
N TRP A 202 5.08 1.10 3.31
CA TRP A 202 4.73 2.45 2.83
C TRP A 202 5.83 3.51 2.96
N GLY A 203 7.09 3.09 3.08
CA GLY A 203 8.22 3.98 3.35
C GLY A 203 8.22 4.61 4.75
N ALA A 204 7.60 3.95 5.74
CA ALA A 204 7.48 4.46 7.10
C ALA A 204 8.82 4.61 7.86
N GLY A 205 9.91 4.03 7.36
CA GLY A 205 11.25 4.18 7.93
C GLY A 205 11.39 3.56 9.32
N GLY A 206 12.31 4.10 10.12
CA GLY A 206 12.54 3.67 11.50
C GLY A 206 13.62 2.60 11.67
N ALA A 207 14.10 2.49 12.92
CA ALA A 207 15.12 1.51 13.28
C ALA A 207 14.52 0.09 13.33
N CYS A 208 15.13 -0.83 12.59
CA CYS A 208 14.74 -2.23 12.61
C CYS A 208 15.58 -3.07 13.58
N GLN A 209 14.92 -4.03 14.22
CA GLN A 209 15.55 -5.11 14.98
C GLN A 209 15.05 -6.45 14.45
N THR A 210 15.92 -7.46 14.46
CA THR A 210 15.51 -8.83 14.17
C THR A 210 14.88 -9.49 15.39
N MET A 211 13.83 -10.27 15.20
CA MET A 211 13.20 -11.08 16.24
C MET A 211 13.02 -12.51 15.72
N VAL A 212 13.30 -13.52 16.55
CA VAL A 212 13.06 -14.93 16.20
C VAL A 212 11.72 -15.35 16.77
N VAL A 213 10.78 -15.74 15.89
CA VAL A 213 9.45 -16.21 16.25
C VAL A 213 9.18 -17.52 15.52
N GLN A 214 8.84 -18.57 16.27
CA GLN A 214 8.59 -19.92 15.71
C GLN A 214 9.74 -20.44 14.82
N GLY A 215 10.99 -20.11 15.18
CA GLY A 215 12.19 -20.49 14.42
C GLY A 215 12.39 -19.71 13.10
N LYS A 216 11.61 -18.66 12.84
CA LYS A 216 11.77 -17.74 11.71
C LYS A 216 12.25 -16.37 12.19
N THR A 217 13.18 -15.77 11.46
CA THR A 217 13.65 -14.41 11.73
C THR A 217 12.73 -13.41 11.02
N VAL A 218 12.15 -12.48 11.79
CA VAL A 218 11.32 -11.38 11.29
C VAL A 218 12.00 -10.04 11.59
N GLY A 219 11.69 -9.02 10.79
CA GLY A 219 12.18 -7.66 11.00
C GLY A 219 11.11 -6.83 11.68
N VAL A 220 11.45 -6.15 12.77
CA VAL A 220 10.53 -5.40 13.61
C VAL A 220 10.96 -3.93 13.67
N VAL A 221 10.05 -3.02 13.36
CA VAL A 221 10.18 -1.59 13.63
C VAL A 221 9.13 -1.22 14.68
N ALA A 222 9.55 -1.13 15.93
CA ALA A 222 8.66 -0.84 17.06
C ALA A 222 8.27 0.64 17.17
N GLN A 223 9.06 1.54 16.56
CA GLN A 223 8.81 2.97 16.52
C GLN A 223 9.14 3.50 15.11
N PRO A 224 8.19 3.39 14.17
CA PRO A 224 8.36 3.93 12.82
C PRO A 224 8.50 5.47 12.85
N GLU A 225 9.11 6.04 11.82
CA GLU A 225 9.21 7.50 11.66
C GLU A 225 7.84 8.10 11.27
N ASP A 226 7.01 7.33 10.57
CA ASP A 226 5.62 7.70 10.31
C ASP A 226 4.78 7.59 11.60
N THR A 227 4.45 8.75 12.17
CA THR A 227 3.62 8.88 13.38
C THR A 227 2.19 8.32 13.26
N GLY A 228 1.73 8.00 12.05
CA GLY A 228 0.46 7.32 11.81
C GLY A 228 0.51 5.81 12.05
N ILE A 229 1.69 5.24 12.26
CA ILE A 229 1.95 3.81 12.46
C ILE A 229 2.70 3.61 13.77
N ASP A 230 2.20 2.72 14.62
CA ASP A 230 2.77 2.46 15.95
C ASP A 230 3.68 1.22 15.98
N GLY A 231 3.73 0.44 14.90
CA GLY A 231 4.62 -0.70 14.79
C GLY A 231 4.45 -1.44 13.47
N ILE A 232 5.56 -2.00 12.97
CA ILE A 232 5.63 -2.74 11.72
C ILE A 232 6.45 -4.00 11.93
N VAL A 233 6.00 -5.11 11.36
CA VAL A 233 6.78 -6.33 11.19
C VAL A 233 6.77 -6.74 9.73
N GLY A 234 7.95 -7.05 9.19
CA GLY A 234 8.13 -7.56 7.83
C GLY A 234 8.70 -8.97 7.83
N TYR A 235 8.20 -9.82 6.93
CA TYR A 235 8.73 -11.15 6.69
C TYR A 235 8.63 -11.52 5.21
N ARG A 236 9.62 -12.29 4.73
CA ARG A 236 9.64 -12.87 3.39
C ARG A 236 9.60 -14.39 3.49
N TYR A 237 8.61 -15.01 2.86
CA TYR A 237 8.52 -16.45 2.74
C TYR A 237 9.43 -17.00 1.65
N ASP A 238 9.76 -18.29 1.76
CA ASP A 238 10.65 -19.00 0.84
C ASP A 238 10.12 -19.04 -0.61
N ASP A 239 8.79 -18.95 -0.79
CA ASP A 239 8.16 -18.85 -2.11
C ASP A 239 8.28 -17.45 -2.75
N GLY A 240 8.85 -16.49 -2.02
CA GLY A 240 9.03 -15.10 -2.45
C GLY A 240 7.88 -14.17 -2.07
N THR A 241 6.81 -14.67 -1.43
CA THR A 241 5.74 -13.84 -0.86
C THR A 241 6.31 -12.96 0.24
N VAL A 242 5.95 -11.69 0.22
CA VAL A 242 6.33 -10.72 1.26
C VAL A 242 5.10 -10.31 2.02
N VAL A 243 5.18 -10.36 3.34
CA VAL A 243 4.10 -9.94 4.23
C VAL A 243 4.62 -8.87 5.17
N PHE A 244 3.87 -7.78 5.24
CA PHE A 244 3.97 -6.81 6.31
C PHE A 244 2.73 -6.91 7.18
N VAL A 245 2.93 -6.82 8.49
CA VAL A 245 1.86 -6.55 9.43
C VAL A 245 2.20 -5.26 10.14
N ALA A 246 1.26 -4.32 10.14
CA ALA A 246 1.43 -3.03 10.79
C ALA A 246 0.22 -2.73 11.67
N GLN A 247 0.39 -1.82 12.63
CA GLN A 247 -0.69 -1.39 13.50
C GLN A 247 -0.65 0.11 13.76
N SER A 248 -1.81 0.65 14.12
CA SER A 248 -1.95 2.04 14.55
C SER A 248 -2.98 2.14 15.67
N LYS A 249 -2.73 3.03 16.62
CA LYS A 249 -3.68 3.45 17.65
C LYS A 249 -4.87 4.19 17.04
N GLN A 250 -4.69 4.79 15.88
CA GLN A 250 -5.73 5.51 15.16
C GLN A 250 -6.45 4.56 14.20
N SER A 251 -7.77 4.68 14.15
CA SER A 251 -8.59 3.98 13.14
C SER A 251 -8.41 4.55 11.72
N ASN A 252 -7.82 5.74 11.58
CA ASN A 252 -7.69 6.44 10.30
C ASN A 252 -6.30 7.09 10.12
N ASN A 253 -6.09 7.76 8.97
CA ASN A 253 -4.86 8.48 8.63
C ASN A 253 -4.96 10.00 8.87
N GLU A 254 -5.97 10.49 9.59
CA GLU A 254 -6.23 11.93 9.73
C GLU A 254 -5.30 12.62 10.73
N GLY A 255 -4.44 11.85 11.40
CA GLY A 255 -3.46 12.34 12.35
C GLY A 255 -4.03 12.50 13.77
N PRO A 256 -3.18 12.95 14.71
CA PRO A 256 -3.54 13.04 16.13
C PRO A 256 -4.76 13.93 16.36
N GLY A 257 -5.72 13.45 17.16
CA GLY A 257 -6.87 14.24 17.60
C GLY A 257 -8.08 14.25 16.66
N LYS A 258 -8.02 13.56 15.52
CA LYS A 258 -9.16 13.43 14.59
C LYS A 258 -9.70 11.99 14.53
N GLY A 259 -10.66 11.72 15.41
CA GLY A 259 -11.34 10.42 15.52
C GLY A 259 -11.01 9.69 16.82
N SER A 260 -11.62 8.52 16.98
CA SER A 260 -11.34 7.60 18.09
C SER A 260 -9.94 7.02 17.94
N SER A 261 -9.14 7.08 19.01
CA SER A 261 -7.77 6.56 19.06
C SER A 261 -7.53 5.85 20.38
N MET A 262 -6.81 4.73 20.31
CA MET A 262 -6.34 3.98 21.48
C MET A 262 -5.24 4.71 22.23
N ALA A 263 -5.19 4.53 23.56
CA ALA A 263 -4.09 5.05 24.38
C ALA A 263 -2.77 4.32 24.09
N THR A 264 -2.84 3.03 23.79
CA THR A 264 -1.71 2.16 23.46
C THR A 264 -1.97 1.36 22.19
N ALA A 265 -0.91 0.89 21.54
CA ALA A 265 -1.03 0.10 20.32
C ALA A 265 -1.96 -1.12 20.51
N PRO A 266 -2.69 -1.54 19.46
CA PRO A 266 -3.65 -2.64 19.58
C PRO A 266 -3.03 -3.95 20.09
N LEU A 267 -1.86 -4.30 19.55
CA LEU A 267 -1.12 -5.54 19.82
C LEU A 267 0.26 -5.24 20.44
N THR A 268 0.77 -6.18 21.22
CA THR A 268 2.19 -6.16 21.62
C THR A 268 3.11 -6.44 20.44
N VAL A 269 4.40 -6.14 20.59
CA VAL A 269 5.41 -6.45 19.55
C VAL A 269 5.43 -7.95 19.26
N ASP A 270 5.40 -8.80 20.29
CA ASP A 270 5.40 -10.26 20.11
C ASP A 270 4.15 -10.77 19.38
N GLN A 271 2.98 -10.20 19.69
CA GLN A 271 1.73 -10.53 19.00
C GLN A 271 1.78 -10.12 17.52
N LEU A 272 2.30 -8.92 17.23
CA LEU A 272 2.47 -8.42 15.88
C LEU A 272 3.47 -9.28 15.09
N ALA A 273 4.55 -9.72 15.75
CA ALA A 273 5.59 -10.55 15.17
C ALA A 273 5.12 -12.00 14.91
N ALA A 274 4.25 -12.55 15.75
CA ALA A 274 3.60 -13.82 15.47
C ALA A 274 2.60 -13.72 14.31
N LEU A 275 1.86 -12.61 14.21
CA LEU A 275 0.82 -12.41 13.21
C LEU A 275 1.38 -12.40 11.77
N VAL A 276 2.56 -11.82 11.53
CA VAL A 276 3.18 -11.78 10.18
C VAL A 276 3.45 -13.19 9.62
N LEU A 277 3.64 -14.17 10.50
CA LEU A 277 3.92 -15.57 10.15
C LEU A 277 2.65 -16.41 9.92
N THR A 278 1.46 -15.79 9.88
CA THR A 278 0.21 -16.50 9.60
C THR A 278 0.25 -17.16 8.23
N PRO A 279 0.17 -18.51 8.13
CA PRO A 279 0.33 -19.22 6.86
C PRO A 279 -0.70 -18.82 5.80
N SER A 280 -1.91 -18.46 6.23
CA SER A 280 -3.00 -18.02 5.35
C SER A 280 -2.73 -16.68 4.64
N PHE A 281 -1.66 -15.96 4.98
CA PHE A 281 -1.20 -14.80 4.22
C PHE A 281 -0.38 -15.17 2.98
N LYS A 282 0.00 -16.45 2.80
CA LYS A 282 0.61 -16.90 1.55
C LYS A 282 -0.45 -16.97 0.46
N VAL A 283 -0.43 -15.99 -0.43
CA VAL A 283 -1.32 -15.91 -1.59
C VAL A 283 -0.54 -16.29 -2.85
N GLN A 284 -1.07 -17.25 -3.61
CA GLN A 284 -0.51 -17.70 -4.89
C GLN A 284 -1.28 -17.07 -6.07
#